data_AF-A0A849PH45-F1
#
_entry.id   AF-A0A849PH45-F1
#
_cell.length_a   1.000
_cell.length_b   1.000
_cell.length_c   1.000
_cell.angle_alpha   90.00
_cell.angle_beta   90.00
_cell.angle_gamma   90.00
#
_symmetry.space_group_name_H-M   'P 1'
#
loop_
_entity.id
_entity.type
_entity.pdbx_description
1 polymer ?
#
loop_
_entity_poly.entity_id
_entity_poly.type
_entity_poly.pdbx_seq_one_letter_code
_entity_poly.pdbx_strand_id
1 'polypeptide(L)'
;INEKKVCGILTEIDAEADAMNYVIIGIGVNANTKLDALPPITMLQATSLKEETGQVVDRIAITQRFLERFEQYYVAFLTDGFPSVLKQWREYSSTIGRRVKIVTRFRTILGEAVGVDHDGALIVELDDGTVEKEITGTCFHL
;
A
#
# COMPACT_ATOMS: atom_id res chain seq x y z
N ILE A 1 0.48 3.06 10.70
CA ILE A 1 1.20 3.25 11.98
C ILE A 1 0.20 2.94 13.08
N ASN A 2 0.50 1.98 13.97
CA ASN A 2 -0.43 1.57 15.04
C ASN A 2 -1.85 1.26 14.51
N GLU A 3 -1.95 0.52 13.41
CA GLU A 3 -3.22 0.22 12.70
C GLU A 3 -4.00 1.41 12.13
N LYS A 4 -3.37 2.58 12.08
CA LYS A 4 -3.95 3.79 11.49
C LYS A 4 -3.24 4.16 10.19
N LYS A 5 -4.05 4.54 9.21
CA LYS A 5 -3.66 5.02 7.89
C LYS A 5 -3.09 6.44 7.98
N VAL A 6 -1.85 6.61 7.55
CA VAL A 6 -1.18 7.91 7.46
C VAL A 6 -1.04 8.39 6.01
N CYS A 7 -1.11 7.48 5.05
CA CYS A 7 -0.88 7.75 3.64
C CYS A 7 -1.84 6.93 2.77
N GLY A 8 -2.22 7.49 1.62
CA GLY A 8 -2.85 6.77 0.51
C GLY A 8 -2.01 6.92 -0.75
N ILE A 9 -1.91 5.86 -1.53
CA ILE A 9 -1.25 5.84 -2.84
C ILE A 9 -2.29 5.39 -3.86
N LEU A 10 -2.39 6.10 -4.97
CA LEU A 10 -3.21 5.77 -6.13
C LEU A 10 -2.31 5.81 -7.36
N THR A 11 -2.44 4.82 -8.23
CA THR A 11 -1.71 4.75 -9.49
C THR A 11 -2.71 4.68 -10.64
N GLU A 12 -2.56 5.55 -11.62
CA GLU A 12 -3.33 5.57 -12.85
C GLU A 12 -2.38 5.34 -14.02
N ILE A 13 -2.77 4.50 -14.97
CA ILE A 13 -1.93 4.11 -16.11
C ILE A 13 -2.65 4.53 -17.37
N ASP A 14 -1.94 5.20 -18.26
CA ASP A 14 -2.35 5.37 -19.65
C ASP A 14 -1.51 4.43 -20.52
N ALA A 15 -2.18 3.49 -21.19
CA ALA A 15 -1.55 2.49 -22.02
C ALA A 15 -2.41 2.17 -23.24
N GLU A 16 -1.75 2.06 -24.39
CA GLU A 16 -2.29 1.46 -25.61
C GLU A 16 -1.90 -0.02 -25.68
N ALA A 17 -2.49 -0.77 -26.62
CA ALA A 17 -2.37 -2.23 -26.70
C ALA A 17 -0.93 -2.76 -26.63
N ASP A 18 0.04 -2.02 -27.18
CA ASP A 18 1.45 -2.42 -27.26
C ASP A 18 2.42 -1.46 -26.54
N ALA A 19 1.92 -0.40 -25.89
CA ALA A 19 2.79 0.61 -25.26
C ALA A 19 2.15 1.26 -24.03
N MET A 20 2.91 1.29 -22.93
CA MET A 20 2.58 2.13 -21.79
C MET A 20 3.08 3.55 -22.05
N ASN A 21 2.18 4.54 -22.08
CA ASN A 21 2.53 5.92 -22.34
C ASN A 21 3.11 6.56 -21.08
N TYR A 22 2.38 6.46 -19.97
CA TYR A 22 2.80 6.98 -18.68
C TYR A 22 2.03 6.35 -17.51
N VAL A 23 2.59 6.53 -16.31
CA VAL A 23 1.96 6.20 -15.04
C VAL A 23 1.90 7.47 -14.20
N ILE A 24 0.73 7.81 -13.68
CA ILE A 24 0.52 8.89 -12.72
C ILE A 24 0.40 8.27 -11.33
N ILE A 25 1.30 8.65 -10.42
CA ILE A 25 1.29 8.17 -9.03
C ILE A 25 0.88 9.32 -8.12
N GLY A 26 -0.34 9.25 -7.59
CA GLY A 26 -0.85 10.14 -6.57
C GLY A 26 -0.53 9.64 -5.16
N ILE A 27 0.20 10.42 -4.37
CA ILE A 27 0.58 10.07 -2.99
C ILE A 27 0.08 11.16 -2.05
N GLY A 28 -0.87 10.81 -1.19
CA GLY A 28 -1.42 11.71 -0.17
C GLY A 28 -0.94 11.30 1.21
N VAL A 29 -0.17 12.18 1.89
CA VAL A 29 0.33 11.94 3.25
C VAL A 29 -0.32 12.92 4.24
N ASN A 30 -0.92 12.38 5.30
CA ASN A 30 -1.38 13.16 6.44
C ASN A 30 -0.17 13.67 7.24
N ALA A 31 0.39 14.82 6.87
CA ALA A 31 1.58 15.37 7.54
C ALA A 31 1.19 16.08 8.85
N ASN A 32 0.68 17.31 8.75
CA ASN A 32 0.24 18.13 9.88
C ASN A 32 -1.29 18.21 9.98
N THR A 33 -1.99 17.24 9.39
CA THR A 33 -3.45 17.18 9.31
C THR A 33 -4.04 17.02 10.71
N LYS A 34 -5.02 17.87 11.04
CA LYS A 34 -5.87 17.66 12.22
C LYS A 34 -6.94 16.63 11.87
N LEU A 35 -7.04 15.57 12.66
CA LEU A 35 -7.91 14.43 12.34
C LEU A 35 -9.40 14.78 12.43
N ASP A 36 -9.77 15.77 13.25
CA ASP A 36 -11.13 16.30 13.37
C ASP A 36 -11.62 17.04 12.11
N ALA A 37 -10.71 17.47 11.24
CA ALA A 37 -11.03 18.08 9.96
C ALA A 37 -11.25 17.05 8.83
N LEU A 38 -10.97 15.76 9.09
CA LEU A 38 -11.19 14.70 8.12
C LEU A 38 -12.68 14.31 8.08
N PRO A 39 -13.22 13.86 6.95
CA PRO A 39 -14.56 13.28 6.91
C PRO A 39 -14.73 12.16 7.95
N PRO A 40 -15.89 12.04 8.63
CA PRO A 40 -16.11 11.04 9.68
C PRO A 40 -15.76 9.60 9.26
N ILE A 41 -16.01 9.24 7.99
CA ILE A 41 -15.72 7.92 7.44
C ILE A 41 -14.21 7.61 7.38
N THR A 42 -13.37 8.64 7.28
CA THR A 42 -11.91 8.52 7.28
C THR A 42 -11.29 8.61 8.67
N MET A 43 -11.99 9.16 9.67
CA MET A 43 -11.45 9.35 11.02
C MET A 43 -11.18 8.02 11.75
N LEU A 44 -12.04 7.02 11.56
CA LEU A 44 -12.05 5.79 12.38
C LEU A 44 -10.73 5.00 12.33
N GLN A 45 -9.92 5.19 11.30
CA GLN A 45 -8.62 4.52 11.14
C GLN A 45 -7.55 5.43 10.54
N ALA A 46 -7.65 6.77 10.66
CA ALA A 46 -6.61 7.69 10.17
C ALA A 46 -5.69 8.17 11.30
N THR A 47 -4.45 8.52 10.93
CA THR A 47 -3.52 9.28 11.76
C THR A 47 -2.76 10.29 10.90
N SER A 48 -1.94 11.15 11.53
CA SER A 48 -1.03 12.06 10.85
C SER A 48 0.38 11.97 11.45
N LEU A 49 1.40 12.37 10.69
CA LEU A 49 2.78 12.38 11.18
C LEU A 49 2.92 13.29 12.42
N LYS A 50 2.16 14.38 12.48
CA LYS A 50 2.11 15.25 13.66
C LYS A 50 1.57 14.50 14.89
N GLU A 51 0.49 13.75 14.76
CA GLU A 51 -0.09 13.00 15.88
C GLU A 51 0.87 11.88 16.36
N GLU A 52 1.51 11.17 15.43
CA GLU A 52 2.43 10.07 15.79
C GLU A 52 3.80 10.57 16.33
N THR A 53 4.24 11.77 15.96
CA THR A 53 5.52 12.35 16.43
C THR A 53 5.36 13.34 17.58
N GLY A 54 4.14 13.80 17.86
CA GLY A 54 3.84 14.83 18.85
C GLY A 54 4.24 16.26 18.46
N GLN A 55 4.75 16.48 17.25
CA GLN A 55 5.24 17.78 16.80
C GLN A 55 4.91 18.08 15.33
N VAL A 56 4.92 19.35 14.96
CA VAL A 56 4.75 19.77 13.56
C VAL A 56 5.93 19.26 12.75
N VAL A 57 5.65 18.57 11.65
CA VAL A 57 6.67 18.05 10.75
C VAL A 57 6.96 19.01 9.60
N ASP A 58 8.22 19.08 9.18
CA ASP A 58 8.63 19.85 8.01
C ASP A 58 8.28 19.08 6.73
N ARG A 59 7.27 19.59 6.01
CA ARG A 59 6.80 18.99 4.76
C ARG A 59 7.83 19.04 3.65
N ILE A 60 8.68 20.08 3.62
CA ILE A 60 9.73 20.21 2.61
C ILE A 60 10.77 19.11 2.83
N ALA A 61 11.27 18.99 4.07
CA ALA A 61 12.24 17.95 4.42
C ALA A 61 11.69 16.54 4.16
N ILE A 62 10.43 16.26 4.52
CA ILE A 62 9.79 14.96 4.23
C ILE A 62 9.73 14.70 2.73
N THR A 63 9.33 15.70 1.94
CA THR A 63 9.19 15.54 0.49
C THR A 63 10.55 15.27 -0.16
N GLN A 64 11.60 15.99 0.25
CA GLN A 64 12.96 15.75 -0.22
C GLN A 64 13.42 14.32 0.09
N ARG A 65 13.28 13.88 1.34
CA ARG A 65 13.64 12.51 1.76
C ARG A 65 12.82 11.44 1.06
N PHE A 66 11.54 11.70 0.85
CA PHE A 66 10.67 10.81 0.09
C PHE A 66 11.17 10.65 -1.35
N LEU A 67 11.44 11.75 -2.05
CA LEU A 67 11.90 11.72 -3.45
C LEU A 67 13.26 11.03 -3.58
N GLU A 68 14.22 11.34 -2.69
CA GLU A 68 15.53 10.67 -2.65
C GLU A 68 15.37 9.15 -2.50
N ARG A 69 14.51 8.72 -1.57
CA ARG A 69 14.30 7.29 -1.30
C ARG A 69 13.49 6.60 -2.41
N PHE A 70 12.52 7.31 -2.98
CA PHE A 70 11.72 6.82 -4.10
C PHE A 70 12.59 6.60 -5.33
N GLU A 71 13.46 7.55 -5.67
CA GLU A 71 14.41 7.42 -6.78
C GLU A 71 15.36 6.24 -6.58
N GLN A 72 15.89 6.03 -5.37
CA GLN A 72 16.72 4.86 -5.06
C GLN A 72 16.00 3.53 -5.36
N TYR A 73 14.74 3.39 -4.92
CA TYR A 73 13.96 2.19 -5.19
C TYR A 73 13.60 2.06 -6.67
N TYR A 74 13.30 3.17 -7.34
CA TYR A 74 13.00 3.19 -8.76
C TYR A 74 14.22 2.74 -9.60
N VAL A 75 15.41 3.26 -9.30
CA VAL A 75 16.66 2.84 -9.97
C VAL A 75 16.98 1.37 -9.69
N ALA A 76 16.80 0.91 -8.45
CA ALA A 76 16.97 -0.50 -8.11
C ALA A 76 15.98 -1.40 -8.86
N PHE A 77 14.72 -0.96 -9.01
CA PHE A 77 13.72 -1.66 -9.81
C PHE A 77 14.10 -1.72 -11.30
N LEU A 78 14.63 -0.64 -11.88
CA LEU A 78 15.09 -0.63 -13.27
C LEU A 78 16.31 -1.55 -13.50
N THR A 79 17.14 -1.73 -12.47
CA THR A 79 18.38 -2.51 -12.58
C THR A 79 18.17 -3.99 -12.25
N ASP A 80 17.52 -4.27 -11.11
CA ASP A 80 17.35 -5.60 -10.53
C ASP A 80 15.95 -6.21 -10.76
N GLY A 81 15.03 -5.43 -11.35
CA GLY A 81 13.66 -5.82 -11.59
C GLY A 81 12.78 -5.86 -10.36
N PHE A 82 11.57 -6.43 -10.51
CA PHE A 82 10.58 -6.57 -9.45
C PHE A 82 11.05 -7.33 -8.18
N PRO A 83 11.92 -8.37 -8.25
CA PRO A 83 12.32 -9.12 -7.05
C PRO A 83 12.95 -8.27 -5.94
N SER A 84 13.68 -7.21 -6.29
CA SER A 84 14.30 -6.30 -5.31
C SER A 84 13.24 -5.55 -4.48
N VAL A 85 12.16 -5.10 -5.14
CA VAL A 85 11.02 -4.43 -4.51
C VAL A 85 10.16 -5.42 -3.75
N LEU A 86 9.90 -6.62 -4.30
CA LEU A 86 9.07 -7.65 -3.68
C LEU A 86 9.60 -8.07 -2.31
N LYS A 87 10.93 -8.19 -2.17
CA LYS A 87 11.56 -8.51 -0.87
C LYS A 87 11.21 -7.47 0.19
N GLN A 88 11.38 -6.18 -0.13
CA GLN A 88 11.10 -5.07 0.78
C GLN A 88 9.59 -4.95 1.07
N TRP A 89 8.75 -5.15 0.06
CA TRP A 89 7.30 -5.15 0.24
C TRP A 89 6.88 -6.22 1.24
N ARG A 90 7.37 -7.46 1.12
CA ARG A 90 7.05 -8.52 2.08
C ARG A 90 7.48 -8.19 3.50
N GLU A 91 8.64 -7.55 3.68
CA GLU A 91 9.17 -7.15 4.99
C GLU A 91 8.33 -6.04 5.66
N TYR A 92 7.87 -5.06 4.88
CA TYR A 92 7.12 -3.91 5.39
C TYR A 92 5.59 -4.08 5.35
N SER A 93 5.07 -5.18 4.79
CA SER A 93 3.64 -5.41 4.65
C SER A 93 2.98 -5.58 6.01
N SER A 94 2.03 -4.70 6.35
CA SER A 94 1.16 -4.89 7.50
C SER A 94 0.03 -5.91 7.24
N THR A 95 -0.09 -6.43 6.02
CA THR A 95 -1.15 -7.37 5.62
C THR A 95 -0.73 -8.83 5.79
N ILE A 96 0.54 -9.16 5.54
CA ILE A 96 1.03 -10.54 5.63
C ILE A 96 0.99 -11.02 7.09
N GLY A 97 0.55 -12.26 7.30
CA GLY A 97 0.34 -12.87 8.62
C GLY A 97 -0.96 -12.44 9.30
N ARG A 98 -1.93 -11.90 8.53
CA ARG A 98 -3.22 -11.46 9.06
C ARG A 98 -4.40 -12.12 8.38
N ARG A 99 -5.48 -12.26 9.14
CA ARG A 99 -6.78 -12.58 8.60
C ARG A 99 -7.31 -11.40 7.77
N VAL A 100 -7.71 -11.69 6.53
CA VAL A 100 -8.17 -10.69 5.57
C VAL A 100 -9.49 -11.07 4.94
N LYS A 101 -10.22 -10.04 4.51
CA LYS A 101 -11.35 -10.14 3.60
C LYS A 101 -11.02 -9.40 2.32
N ILE A 102 -10.97 -10.11 1.19
CA ILE A 102 -10.76 -9.50 -0.13
C ILE A 102 -12.11 -9.44 -0.83
N VAL A 103 -12.54 -8.24 -1.19
CA VAL A 103 -13.76 -8.02 -1.97
C VAL A 103 -13.36 -7.67 -3.39
N THR A 104 -13.71 -8.55 -4.32
CA THR A 104 -13.55 -8.33 -5.77
C THR A 104 -14.91 -7.98 -6.38
N ARG A 105 -14.95 -7.74 -7.70
CA ARG A 105 -16.22 -7.55 -8.43
C ARG A 105 -17.12 -8.78 -8.37
N PHE A 106 -16.55 -9.98 -8.30
CA PHE A 106 -17.28 -11.24 -8.51
C PHE A 106 -17.45 -12.06 -7.24
N ARG A 107 -16.54 -11.92 -6.27
CA ARG A 107 -16.48 -12.76 -5.08
C ARG A 107 -15.85 -12.07 -3.89
N THR A 108 -16.12 -12.63 -2.70
CA THR A 108 -15.43 -12.32 -1.45
C THR A 108 -14.60 -13.51 -1.02
N ILE A 109 -13.34 -13.26 -0.65
CA ILE A 109 -12.40 -14.29 -0.17
C ILE A 109 -12.05 -13.97 1.27
N LEU A 110 -12.06 -15.00 2.12
CA LEU A 110 -11.76 -14.91 3.55
C LEU A 110 -10.66 -15.91 3.88
N GLY A 111 -9.55 -15.42 4.41
CA GLY A 111 -8.37 -16.24 4.62
C GLY A 111 -7.29 -15.51 5.39
N GLU A 112 -6.18 -16.20 5.65
CA GLU A 112 -4.94 -15.58 6.11
C GLU A 112 -4.10 -15.15 4.90
N ALA A 113 -3.65 -13.89 4.88
CA ALA A 113 -2.72 -13.42 3.87
C ALA A 113 -1.30 -13.93 4.20
N VAL A 114 -0.81 -14.90 3.45
CA VAL A 114 0.46 -15.60 3.74
C VAL A 114 1.65 -15.08 2.94
N GLY A 115 1.40 -14.25 1.92
CA GLY A 115 2.49 -13.66 1.15
C GLY A 115 2.01 -12.89 -0.07
N VAL A 116 2.96 -12.41 -0.86
CA VAL A 116 2.74 -11.85 -2.19
C VAL A 116 3.66 -12.59 -3.14
N ASP A 117 3.18 -13.11 -4.27
CA ASP A 117 4.01 -13.89 -5.18
C ASP A 117 4.86 -13.03 -6.14
N HIS A 118 5.52 -13.67 -7.12
CA HIS A 118 6.42 -13.00 -8.05
C HIS A 118 5.72 -12.17 -9.12
N ASP A 119 4.40 -12.32 -9.27
CA ASP A 119 3.57 -11.52 -10.17
C ASP A 119 2.86 -10.38 -9.41
N GLY A 120 3.07 -10.28 -8.09
CA GLY A 120 2.44 -9.28 -7.24
C GLY A 120 1.05 -9.70 -6.73
N ALA A 121 0.64 -10.95 -6.91
CA ALA A 121 -0.64 -11.44 -6.39
C ALA A 121 -0.55 -11.69 -4.88
N LEU A 122 -1.56 -11.26 -4.12
CA LEU A 122 -1.69 -11.59 -2.71
C LEU A 122 -2.08 -13.07 -2.57
N ILE A 123 -1.29 -13.83 -1.81
CA ILE A 123 -1.51 -15.25 -1.52
C ILE A 123 -2.34 -15.34 -0.25
N VAL A 124 -3.46 -16.05 -0.32
CA VAL A 124 -4.41 -16.21 0.78
C VAL A 124 -4.65 -17.69 1.05
N GLU A 125 -4.43 -18.12 2.28
CA GLU A 125 -4.79 -19.45 2.76
C GLU A 125 -6.20 -19.41 3.39
N LEU A 126 -7.11 -20.22 2.84
CA LEU A 126 -8.50 -20.31 3.28
C LEU A 126 -8.63 -21.27 4.48
N ASP A 127 -9.80 -21.25 5.14
CA ASP A 127 -10.06 -22.09 6.31
C ASP A 127 -10.05 -23.59 6.04
N ASP A 128 -10.24 -23.99 4.78
CA ASP A 128 -10.15 -25.39 4.33
C ASP A 128 -8.73 -25.80 3.92
N GLY A 129 -7.74 -24.91 4.08
CA GLY A 129 -6.34 -25.11 3.69
C GLY A 129 -6.06 -24.87 2.20
N THR A 130 -7.07 -24.48 1.41
CA THR A 130 -6.85 -24.08 0.01
C THR A 130 -6.05 -22.79 -0.06
N VAL A 131 -5.14 -22.68 -1.04
CA VAL A 131 -4.39 -21.45 -1.29
C VAL A 131 -4.91 -20.79 -2.57
N GLU A 132 -5.38 -19.55 -2.44
CA GLU A 132 -5.81 -18.72 -3.56
C GLU A 132 -4.85 -17.54 -3.78
N LYS A 133 -4.87 -17.00 -5.01
CA LYS A 133 -4.08 -15.85 -5.43
C LYS A 133 -4.98 -14.77 -5.97
N GLU A 134 -4.84 -13.56 -5.43
CA GLU A 134 -5.65 -12.40 -5.84
C GLU A 134 -4.78 -11.23 -6.27
N ILE A 135 -4.96 -10.80 -7.52
CA ILE A 135 -4.27 -9.66 -8.11
C ILE A 135 -5.08 -8.37 -7.91
N THR A 136 -6.41 -8.47 -7.79
CA THR A 136 -7.30 -7.31 -7.75
C THR A 136 -8.33 -7.44 -6.64
N GLY A 137 -8.70 -6.32 -6.02
CA GLY A 137 -9.76 -6.26 -5.03
C GLY A 137 -9.43 -5.32 -3.88
N THR A 138 -10.42 -5.05 -3.04
CA THR A 138 -10.23 -4.29 -1.82
C THR A 138 -9.97 -5.25 -0.66
N CYS A 139 -8.79 -5.16 -0.06
CA CYS A 139 -8.40 -5.96 1.09
C CYS A 139 -8.72 -5.23 2.40
N PHE A 140 -9.46 -5.90 3.29
CA PHE A 140 -9.74 -5.44 4.65
C PHE A 140 -9.03 -6.35 5.65
N HIS A 141 -8.35 -5.77 6.63
CA HIS A 141 -7.86 -6.52 7.81
C HIS A 141 -9.05 -6.79 8.74
N LEU A 142 -9.14 -8.01 9.25
CA LEU A 142 -10.22 -8.47 10.13
C LEU A 142 -9.79 -8.49 11.60
#